data_AF-A0A7X6MAN9-F1
#
_entry.id   AF-A0A7X6MAN9-F1
#
_cell.length_a   1.000
_cell.length_b   1.000
_cell.length_c   1.000
_cell.angle_alpha   90.00
_cell.angle_beta   90.00
_cell.angle_gamma   90.00
#
_symmetry.space_group_name_H-M   'P 1'
#
loop_
_entity.id
_entity.type
_entity.pdbx_description
1 polymer ?
#
loop_
_entity_poly.entity_id
_entity_poly.type
_entity_poly.pdbx_seq_one_letter_code
_entity_poly.pdbx_strand_id
1 'polypeptide(L)'
;MTAVPEPRREPRTVFEVREVESREALHAWARAHGVRVRYLGSTWQHEEVYGAQQGTRVRVCRTPWEHRRLHPVVWRSPLEALPPDKLPSIPRQRTP
;
A
#
# COMPACT_ATOMS: atom_id res chain seq x y z
N MET A 1 4.10 -42.09 -29.19
CA MET A 1 4.12 -40.64 -28.89
C MET A 1 3.66 -40.47 -27.46
N THR A 2 4.58 -40.19 -26.54
CA THR A 2 4.28 -40.08 -25.10
C THR A 2 3.94 -38.62 -24.81
N ALA A 3 2.72 -38.34 -24.37
CA ALA A 3 2.31 -36.99 -24.00
C ALA A 3 3.09 -36.53 -22.76
N VAL A 4 3.81 -35.42 -22.89
CA VAL A 4 4.46 -34.75 -21.76
C VAL A 4 3.34 -34.08 -20.93
N PRO A 5 3.20 -34.39 -19.64
CA PRO A 5 2.21 -33.71 -18.81
C PRO A 5 2.62 -32.25 -18.61
N GLU A 6 1.73 -31.33 -18.94
CA GLU A 6 1.85 -29.90 -18.64
C GLU A 6 2.03 -29.71 -17.11
N PRO A 7 3.03 -28.94 -16.65
CA PRO A 7 3.22 -28.70 -15.24
C PRO A 7 2.04 -27.91 -14.67
N ARG A 8 1.42 -28.41 -13.61
CA ARG A 8 0.38 -27.69 -12.87
C ARG A 8 0.96 -26.37 -12.35
N ARG A 9 0.55 -25.26 -12.94
CA ARG A 9 0.80 -23.92 -12.38
C ARG A 9 -0.08 -23.75 -11.15
N GLU A 10 0.46 -24.09 -9.98
CA GLU A 10 -0.17 -23.68 -8.73
C GLU A 10 -0.19 -22.14 -8.66
N PRO A 11 -1.31 -21.52 -8.28
CA PRO A 11 -1.39 -20.08 -8.16
C PRO A 11 -0.43 -19.61 -7.06
N ARG A 12 0.64 -18.91 -7.46
CA ARG A 12 1.62 -18.33 -6.54
C ARG A 12 1.08 -16.99 -6.04
N THR A 13 0.51 -16.97 -4.84
CA THR A 13 0.16 -15.69 -4.19
C THR A 13 1.44 -14.92 -3.87
N VAL A 14 1.68 -13.85 -4.62
CA VAL A 14 2.84 -12.96 -4.40
C VAL A 14 2.54 -12.01 -3.24
N PHE A 15 1.32 -11.46 -3.19
CA PHE A 15 0.80 -10.60 -2.12
C PHE A 15 -0.72 -10.75 -2.01
N GLU A 16 -1.24 -10.64 -0.79
CA GLU A 16 -2.67 -10.63 -0.48
C GLU A 16 -2.99 -9.40 0.36
N VAL A 17 -3.81 -8.50 -0.18
CA VAL A 17 -4.33 -7.33 0.55
C VAL A 17 -5.81 -7.55 0.81
N ARG A 18 -6.25 -7.40 2.06
CA ARG A 18 -7.68 -7.37 2.41
C ARG A 18 -8.02 -6.21 3.31
N GLU A 19 -9.17 -5.62 3.08
CA GLU A 19 -9.76 -4.62 3.95
C GLU A 19 -10.49 -5.32 5.12
N VAL A 20 -10.38 -4.75 6.32
CA VAL A 20 -11.09 -5.18 7.52
C VAL A 20 -12.02 -4.06 7.99
N GLU A 21 -13.10 -4.45 8.65
CA GLU A 21 -14.27 -3.60 8.92
C GLU A 21 -13.97 -2.43 9.87
N SER A 22 -12.98 -2.56 10.75
CA SER A 22 -12.67 -1.53 11.72
C SER A 22 -11.20 -1.51 12.13
N ARG A 23 -10.82 -0.41 12.79
CA ARG A 23 -9.47 -0.23 13.36
C ARG A 23 -9.20 -1.23 14.49
N GLU A 24 -10.21 -1.58 15.27
CA GLU A 24 -10.14 -2.59 16.32
C GLU A 24 -9.86 -3.97 15.72
N ALA A 25 -10.55 -4.34 14.64
CA ALA A 25 -10.30 -5.60 13.91
C ALA A 25 -8.87 -5.64 13.36
N LEU A 26 -8.37 -4.52 12.84
CA LEU A 26 -6.98 -4.41 12.38
C LEU A 26 -5.98 -4.56 13.53
N HIS A 27 -6.23 -3.92 14.68
CA HIS A 27 -5.37 -4.04 15.86
C HIS A 27 -5.39 -5.46 16.44
N ALA A 28 -6.56 -6.11 16.48
CA ALA A 28 -6.69 -7.50 16.93
C ALA A 28 -5.90 -8.44 16.04
N TRP A 29 -6.05 -8.30 14.71
CA TRP A 29 -5.26 -9.07 13.74
C TRP A 29 -3.76 -8.81 13.90
N ALA A 30 -3.35 -7.55 14.01
CA ALA A 30 -1.94 -7.19 14.14
C ALA A 30 -1.31 -7.77 15.41
N ARG A 31 -2.02 -7.70 16.55
CA ARG A 31 -1.60 -8.30 17.82
C ARG A 31 -1.45 -9.81 17.71
N ALA A 32 -2.43 -10.50 17.11
CA ALA A 32 -2.39 -11.95 16.93
C ALA A 32 -1.21 -12.42 16.07
N HIS A 33 -0.70 -11.57 15.19
CA HIS A 33 0.42 -11.89 14.29
C HIS A 33 1.75 -11.23 14.69
N GLY A 34 1.80 -10.53 15.83
CA GLY A 34 3.02 -9.88 16.33
C GLY A 34 3.52 -8.71 15.46
N VAL A 35 2.64 -8.06 14.69
CA VAL A 35 2.99 -6.97 13.78
C VAL A 35 2.39 -5.65 14.25
N ARG A 36 2.93 -4.53 13.75
CA ARG A 36 2.47 -3.18 14.14
C ARG A 36 1.54 -2.60 13.08
N VAL A 37 0.49 -1.92 13.54
CA VAL A 37 -0.35 -1.07 12.69
C VAL A 37 0.40 0.22 12.37
N ARG A 38 0.36 0.65 11.11
CA ARG A 38 0.97 1.88 10.61
C ARG A 38 -0.05 2.70 9.82
N TYR A 39 0.08 4.02 9.88
CA TYR A 39 -0.62 4.92 8.98
C TYR A 39 -0.01 4.81 7.58
N LEU A 40 -0.87 4.63 6.57
CA LEU A 40 -0.48 4.45 5.16
C LEU A 40 -0.80 5.67 4.29
N GLY A 41 -1.57 6.63 4.81
CA GLY A 41 -1.98 7.81 4.07
C GLY A 41 -3.49 8.04 4.16
N SER A 42 -3.99 8.90 3.29
CA SER A 42 -5.41 9.20 3.17
C SER A 42 -5.94 8.84 1.79
N THR A 43 -7.21 8.44 1.70
CA THR A 43 -7.92 8.28 0.43
C THR A 43 -8.27 9.63 -0.18
N TRP A 44 -8.71 9.64 -1.45
CA TRP A 44 -9.25 10.84 -2.11
C TRP A 44 -10.51 11.38 -1.44
N GLN A 45 -11.26 10.50 -0.75
CA GLN A 45 -12.43 10.83 0.05
C GLN A 45 -12.07 11.33 1.45
N HIS A 46 -10.79 11.60 1.71
CA HIS A 46 -10.25 12.07 3.00
C HIS A 46 -10.37 11.05 4.15
N GLU A 47 -10.56 9.77 3.86
CA GLU A 47 -10.53 8.71 4.87
C GLU A 47 -9.07 8.40 5.24
N GLU A 48 -8.79 8.17 6.52
CA GLU A 48 -7.46 7.74 6.94
C GLU A 48 -7.30 6.24 6.72
N VAL A 49 -6.16 5.82 6.17
CA VAL A 49 -5.85 4.42 5.89
C VAL A 49 -4.77 3.96 6.86
N TYR A 50 -5.08 2.87 7.57
CA TYR A 50 -4.12 2.17 8.41
C TYR A 50 -3.91 0.76 7.89
N GLY A 51 -2.72 0.20 8.11
CA GLY A 51 -2.45 -1.18 7.72
C GLY A 51 -1.40 -1.87 8.56
N ALA A 52 -1.41 -3.20 8.48
CA ALA A 52 -0.44 -4.08 9.10
C ALA A 52 -0.09 -5.20 8.12
N GLN A 53 1.18 -5.63 8.14
CA GLN A 53 1.71 -6.62 7.20
C GLN A 53 2.44 -7.74 7.95
N GLN A 54 2.13 -8.98 7.57
CA GLN A 54 2.85 -10.18 7.97
C GLN A 54 3.21 -10.99 6.71
N GLY A 55 4.50 -10.98 6.33
CA GLY A 55 4.94 -11.60 5.08
C GLY A 55 4.21 -11.01 3.88
N THR A 56 3.51 -11.85 3.12
CA THR A 56 2.74 -11.47 1.93
C THR A 56 1.30 -11.04 2.24
N ARG A 57 0.85 -11.16 3.50
CA ARG A 57 -0.50 -10.80 3.93
C ARG A 57 -0.53 -9.38 4.48
N VAL A 58 -1.39 -8.57 3.91
CA VAL A 58 -1.65 -7.19 4.32
C VAL A 58 -3.12 -7.09 4.72
N ARG A 59 -3.36 -6.45 5.87
CA ARG A 59 -4.68 -6.01 6.29
C ARG A 59 -4.70 -4.50 6.37
N VAL A 60 -5.76 -3.90 5.84
CA VAL A 60 -5.97 -2.45 5.86
C VAL A 60 -7.33 -2.13 6.46
N CYS A 61 -7.46 -1.00 7.12
CA CYS A 61 -8.76 -0.43 7.49
C CYS A 61 -8.80 1.02 7.06
N ARG A 62 -9.98 1.46 6.61
CA ARG A 62 -10.30 2.87 6.43
C ARG A 62 -11.04 3.36 7.66
N THR A 63 -10.68 4.52 8.15
CA THR A 63 -11.43 5.20 9.21
C THR A 63 -12.01 6.49 8.66
N PRO A 64 -13.31 6.77 8.93
CA PRO A 64 -13.93 8.02 8.54
C PRO A 64 -13.14 9.21 9.05
N TRP A 65 -13.26 10.34 8.35
CA TRP A 65 -12.60 11.57 8.75
C TRP A 65 -13.27 12.18 9.99
N GLU A 66 -12.66 12.02 11.17
CA GLU A 66 -13.16 12.61 12.42
C GLU A 66 -12.70 14.07 12.63
N HIS A 67 -12.88 14.97 11.65
CA HIS A 67 -12.68 16.44 11.73
C HIS A 67 -11.36 17.02 12.32
N ARG A 68 -10.47 16.19 12.87
CA ARG A 68 -9.14 16.51 13.38
C ARG A 68 -8.17 15.58 12.67
N ARG A 69 -7.40 16.12 11.74
CA ARG A 69 -6.33 15.37 11.09
C ARG A 69 -5.32 14.95 12.16
N LEU A 70 -5.15 13.65 12.38
CA LEU A 70 -4.04 13.13 13.17
C LEU A 70 -2.75 13.16 12.35
N HIS A 71 -2.88 13.06 11.02
CA HIS A 71 -1.76 13.08 10.09
C HIS A 71 -1.91 14.19 9.03
N PRO A 72 -0.86 14.99 8.77
CA PRO A 72 -0.90 15.96 7.68
C PRO A 72 -1.06 15.22 6.34
N VAL A 73 -1.88 15.77 5.44
CA VAL A 73 -1.92 15.28 4.05
C VAL A 73 -0.64 15.74 3.39
N VAL A 74 0.29 14.81 3.26
CA VAL A 74 1.58 15.02 2.61
C VAL A 74 1.57 14.19 1.34
N TRP A 75 1.43 14.85 0.19
CA TRP A 75 1.79 14.23 -1.08
C TRP A 75 3.30 14.37 -1.27
N ARG A 76 3.97 13.26 -1.60
CA ARG A 76 5.36 13.26 -2.03
C ARG A 76 5.44 12.57 -3.38
N SER A 77 5.98 13.26 -4.38
CA SER A 77 6.28 12.64 -5.67
C SER A 77 7.30 11.52 -5.47
N PRO A 78 7.14 10.34 -6.10
CA PRO A 78 8.19 9.33 -6.15
C PRO A 78 9.51 9.86 -6.73
N LEU A 79 9.45 10.96 -7.50
CA LEU A 79 10.61 11.60 -8.11
C LEU A 79 11.34 12.55 -7.15
N GLU A 80 10.73 12.98 -6.05
CA GLU A 80 11.36 13.88 -5.07
C GLU A 80 12.54 13.24 -4.34
N ALA A 81 12.56 11.91 -4.23
CA ALA A 81 13.63 11.17 -3.55
C ALA A 81 14.73 10.67 -4.51
N LEU A 82 14.61 10.94 -5.83
CA LEU A 82 15.61 10.53 -6.78
C LEU A 82 16.86 11.42 -6.66
N PRO A 83 18.07 10.84 -6.62
CA PRO A 83 19.28 11.64 -6.72
C PRO A 83 19.29 12.41 -8.05
N PRO A 84 19.95 13.59 -8.10
CA PRO A 84 19.91 14.48 -9.27
C PRO A 84 20.26 13.77 -10.57
N ASP A 85 21.22 12.83 -10.52
CA ASP A 85 21.71 12.08 -11.67
C ASP A 85 20.73 11.02 -12.21
N LYS A 86 19.63 10.75 -11.49
CA LYS A 86 18.55 9.83 -11.89
C LYS A 86 17.25 10.55 -12.23
N LEU A 87 17.22 11.88 -12.13
CA LEU A 87 16.04 12.63 -12.57
C LEU A 87 15.93 12.50 -14.09
N PRO A 88 14.74 12.17 -14.62
CA PRO A 88 14.54 12.20 -16.06
C PRO A 88 14.84 13.63 -16.54
N SER A 89 15.71 13.76 -17.55
CA SER A 89 15.94 15.05 -18.19
C SER A 89 14.64 15.46 -18.88
N ILE A 90 13.86 16.32 -18.23
CA ILE A 90 12.65 16.88 -18.82
C ILE A 90 13.13 17.91 -19.85
N PRO A 91 12.96 17.67 -21.17
CA PRO A 91 13.27 18.69 -22.15
C PRO A 91 12.38 19.90 -21.87
N ARG A 92 12.99 21.04 -21.56
CA ARG A 92 12.26 22.30 -21.47
C ARG A 92 11.66 22.56 -22.84
N GLN A 93 10.35 22.34 -22.99
CA GLN A 93 9.65 22.84 -24.16
C GLN A 93 9.79 24.35 -24.14
N ARG A 94 10.48 24.90 -25.14
CA ARG A 94 10.41 26.33 -25.44
C ARG A 94 8.99 26.60 -25.91
N THR A 95 8.19 27.22 -25.05
CA THR A 95 6.92 27.81 -25.46
C THR A 95 7.24 28.93 -26.47
N PRO A 96 6.53 29.02 -27.61
CA PRO A 96 6.71 30.08 -28.59
C PRO A 96 6.35 31.47 -28.04
#